data_AF-A0A6P0KT67-F1
#
_entry.id   AF-A0A6P0KT67-F1
#
_cell.length_a   1.000
_cell.length_b   1.000
_cell.length_c   1.000
_cell.angle_alpha   90.00
_cell.angle_beta   90.00
_cell.angle_gamma   90.00
#
_symmetry.space_group_name_H-M   'P 1'
#
loop_
_entity.id
_entity.type
_entity.pdbx_description
1 polymer ?
#
loop_
_entity_poly.entity_id
_entity_poly.type
_entity_poly.pdbx_seq_one_letter_code
_entity_poly.pdbx_strand_id
1 'polypeptide(L)'
;MSNTNAIAKGTGSKIISIPTEIDISAPISIGVITGLLASYGTIAVAGFGIASRVESFSQIVLIALSASIGPFVGQNWGAKKYLRVHQALRLSFLFCLL
;
A
#
# COMPACT_ATOMS: atom_id res chain seq x y z
N MET A 1 -38.98 21.77 -4.74
CA MET A 1 -39.01 20.88 -3.57
C MET A 1 -37.61 20.76 -3.00
N SER A 2 -37.51 20.92 -1.69
CA SER A 2 -36.31 20.96 -0.88
C SER A 2 -35.74 19.55 -0.64
N ASN A 3 -34.40 19.44 -0.70
CA ASN A 3 -33.55 18.68 0.21
C ASN A 3 -33.71 17.15 0.40
N THR A 4 -32.72 16.39 -0.08
CA THR A 4 -32.24 15.16 0.63
C THR A 4 -30.74 14.88 0.37
N ASN A 5 -29.91 15.92 0.26
CA ASN A 5 -28.45 15.81 0.35
C ASN A 5 -28.02 16.49 1.65
N ALA A 6 -27.86 15.77 2.77
CA ALA A 6 -27.05 16.29 3.89
C ALA A 6 -26.87 15.37 5.12
N ILE A 7 -27.73 14.39 5.40
CA ILE A 7 -27.87 13.90 6.81
C ILE A 7 -27.24 12.53 7.13
N ALA A 8 -26.36 11.97 6.29
CA ALA A 8 -25.73 10.66 6.59
C ALA A 8 -24.19 10.63 6.50
N LYS A 9 -23.53 11.78 6.37
CA LYS A 9 -22.06 11.87 6.28
C LYS A 9 -21.39 12.49 7.51
N GLY A 10 -22.14 12.66 8.60
CA GLY A 10 -21.64 13.20 9.86
C GLY A 10 -21.61 12.11 10.94
N THR A 11 -20.48 11.97 11.62
CA THR A 11 -20.33 11.34 12.95
C THR A 11 -20.25 9.81 13.02
N GLY A 12 -20.90 9.03 12.14
CA GLY A 12 -20.86 7.55 12.20
C GLY A 12 -19.63 6.86 11.59
N SER A 13 -19.00 7.47 10.58
CA SER A 13 -17.86 6.88 9.86
C SER A 13 -16.54 6.92 10.65
N LYS A 14 -16.42 7.82 11.64
CA LYS A 14 -15.15 8.10 12.32
C LYS A 14 -14.76 7.03 13.34
N ILE A 15 -15.72 6.20 13.76
CA ILE A 15 -15.55 5.17 14.81
C ILE A 15 -15.30 3.77 14.19
N ILE A 16 -15.71 3.57 12.94
CA ILE A 16 -15.64 2.27 12.23
C ILE A 16 -14.32 2.09 11.49
N SER A 17 -13.62 3.18 11.13
CA SER A 17 -12.32 3.12 10.43
C SER A 17 -11.11 3.01 11.36
N ILE A 18 -11.28 3.29 12.67
CA ILE A 18 -10.16 3.29 13.63
C ILE A 18 -9.42 1.93 13.71
N PRO A 19 -10.07 0.74 13.61
CA PRO A 19 -9.36 -0.52 13.76
C PRO A 19 -8.69 -1.05 12.47
N THR A 20 -8.98 -0.49 11.28
CA THR A 20 -8.51 -1.12 10.03
C THR A 20 -7.02 -0.91 9.71
N GLU A 21 -6.34 0.00 10.43
CA GLU A 21 -4.95 0.38 10.13
C GLU A 21 -3.98 0.13 11.31
N ILE A 22 -4.42 -0.54 12.39
CA ILE A 22 -3.57 -0.82 13.55
C ILE A 22 -2.71 -2.06 13.27
N ASP A 23 -1.70 -1.92 12.41
CA ASP A 23 -0.69 -2.95 12.14
C ASP A 23 0.52 -2.80 13.06
N ILE A 24 0.49 -3.51 14.20
CA ILE A 24 1.60 -3.51 15.17
C ILE A 24 2.81 -4.37 14.75
N SER A 25 2.67 -5.19 13.71
CA SER A 25 3.74 -6.10 13.26
C SER A 25 5.00 -5.34 12.79
N ALA A 26 4.81 -4.29 12.00
CA ALA A 26 5.90 -3.49 11.45
C ALA A 26 6.79 -2.83 12.54
N PRO A 27 6.25 -2.07 13.52
CA PRO A 27 7.09 -1.44 14.54
C PRO A 27 7.76 -2.46 15.47
N ILE A 28 7.12 -3.60 15.76
CA ILE A 28 7.72 -4.67 16.56
C ILE A 28 8.92 -5.28 15.83
N SER A 29 8.76 -5.60 14.54
CA SER A 29 9.84 -6.17 13.72
C SER A 29 11.05 -5.23 13.65
N ILE A 30 10.81 -3.95 13.35
CA ILE A 30 11.86 -2.92 13.27
C ILE A 30 12.58 -2.76 14.61
N GLY A 31 11.85 -2.78 15.74
CA GLY A 31 12.42 -2.70 17.08
C GLY A 31 13.36 -3.87 17.39
N VAL A 32 12.94 -5.10 17.07
CA VAL A 32 13.77 -6.31 17.28
C VAL A 32 15.01 -6.26 16.40
N ILE A 33 14.88 -5.93 15.11
CA ILE A 33 16.02 -5.83 14.18
C ILE A 33 17.00 -4.76 14.66
N THR A 34 16.50 -3.58 15.03
CA THR A 34 17.34 -2.48 15.51
C THR A 34 18.07 -2.85 16.81
N GLY A 35 17.39 -3.54 17.74
CA GLY A 35 18.00 -4.05 18.97
C GLY A 35 19.11 -5.07 18.72
N LEU A 36 18.92 -5.97 17.74
CA LEU A 36 19.98 -6.90 17.32
C LEU A 36 21.16 -6.13 16.70
N LEU A 37 20.90 -5.18 15.79
CA LEU A 37 21.93 -4.38 15.13
C LEU A 37 22.72 -3.49 16.10
N ALA A 38 22.11 -3.03 17.19
CA ALA A 38 22.80 -2.23 18.20
C ALA A 38 24.00 -2.96 18.81
N SER A 39 23.96 -4.30 18.89
CA SER A 39 25.10 -5.11 19.35
C SER A 39 26.27 -5.14 18.36
N TYR A 40 26.02 -4.90 17.07
CA TYR A 40 27.02 -4.83 16.00
C TYR A 40 27.58 -3.41 15.79
N GLY A 41 27.07 -2.42 16.53
CA GLY A 41 27.56 -1.04 16.55
C GLY A 41 26.69 -0.03 15.80
N THR A 42 27.00 1.25 16.02
CA THR A 42 26.25 2.40 15.49
C THR A 42 26.26 2.49 13.98
N ILE A 43 27.33 2.05 13.32
CA ILE A 43 27.44 2.05 11.85
C ILE A 43 26.41 1.08 11.23
N ALA A 44 26.19 -0.09 11.84
CA ALA A 44 25.22 -1.06 11.37
C ALA A 44 23.78 -0.53 11.45
N VAL A 45 23.42 0.09 12.58
CA VAL A 45 22.11 0.73 12.78
C VAL A 45 21.89 1.89 11.81
N ALA A 46 22.92 2.71 11.58
CA ALA A 46 22.85 3.80 10.60
C ALA A 46 22.64 3.27 9.16
N GLY A 47 23.34 2.19 8.80
CA GLY A 47 23.17 1.51 7.50
C GLY A 47 21.76 0.96 7.30
N PHE A 48 21.17 0.36 8.33
CA PHE A 48 19.78 -0.12 8.29
C PHE A 48 18.78 1.01 8.04
N GLY A 49 19.00 2.18 8.64
CA GLY A 49 18.19 3.36 8.38
C GLY A 49 18.18 3.76 6.90
N ILE A 50 19.34 3.71 6.23
CA ILE A 50 19.44 4.02 4.78
C ILE A 50 18.77 2.92 3.95
N ALA A 51 19.04 1.65 4.26
CA ALA A 51 18.45 0.51 3.56
C ALA A 51 16.92 0.52 3.61
N SER A 52 16.33 0.77 4.80
CA SER A 52 14.88 0.84 4.99
C SER A 52 14.22 1.97 4.18
N ARG A 53 14.93 3.10 3.97
CA ARG A 53 14.43 4.17 3.10
C ARG A 53 14.40 3.75 1.64
N VAL A 54 15.47 3.10 1.17
CA VAL A 54 15.53 2.57 -0.21
C VAL A 54 14.45 1.51 -0.45
N GLU A 55 14.26 0.61 0.51
CA GLU A 55 13.18 -0.38 0.48
C GLU A 55 11.80 0.29 0.39
N SER A 56 11.54 1.30 1.22
CA SER A 56 10.27 2.04 1.21
C SER A 56 9.96 2.66 -0.16
N PHE A 57 10.98 3.18 -0.86
CA PHE A 57 10.80 3.70 -2.22
C PHE A 57 10.36 2.62 -3.21
N SER A 58 10.93 1.41 -3.12
CA SER A 58 10.51 0.28 -3.94
C SER A 58 9.05 -0.12 -3.66
N GLN A 59 8.68 -0.19 -2.37
CA GLN A 59 7.32 -0.55 -1.96
C GLN A 59 6.26 0.44 -2.47
N ILE A 60 6.56 1.74 -2.48
CA ILE A 60 5.63 2.77 -3.00
C ILE A 60 5.21 2.46 -4.44
N VAL A 61 6.15 2.05 -5.30
CA VAL A 61 5.85 1.76 -6.70
C VAL A 61 4.95 0.53 -6.84
N LEU A 62 5.21 -0.51 -6.05
CA LEU A 62 4.41 -1.73 -6.03
C LEU A 62 2.98 -1.47 -5.52
N ILE A 63 2.84 -0.68 -4.46
CA ILE A 63 1.53 -0.31 -3.90
C ILE A 63 0.75 0.55 -4.90
N ALA A 64 1.41 1.53 -5.54
CA ALA A 64 0.78 2.38 -6.55
C ALA A 64 0.27 1.55 -7.74
N LEU A 65 1.06 0.58 -8.22
CA LEU A 65 0.65 -0.33 -9.28
C LEU A 65 -0.56 -1.17 -8.86
N SER A 66 -0.51 -1.77 -7.67
CA SER A 66 -1.61 -2.57 -7.10
C SER A 66 -2.91 -1.77 -7.00
N ALA A 67 -2.83 -0.55 -6.47
CA ALA A 67 -3.98 0.34 -6.31
C ALA A 67 -4.57 0.82 -7.65
N SER A 68 -3.75 0.93 -8.71
CA SER A 68 -4.20 1.36 -10.04
C SER A 68 -4.79 0.21 -10.88
N ILE A 69 -4.30 -1.02 -10.73
CA ILE A 69 -4.75 -2.17 -11.52
C ILE A 69 -6.21 -2.52 -11.26
N GLY A 70 -6.65 -2.45 -9.99
CA GLY A 70 -8.04 -2.74 -9.59
C GLY A 70 -9.09 -1.94 -10.38
N PRO A 71 -9.07 -0.60 -10.34
CA PRO A 71 -10.00 0.22 -11.10
C PRO A 71 -9.80 0.10 -12.62
N PHE A 72 -8.55 -0.05 -13.10
CA PHE A 72 -8.29 -0.23 -14.53
C PHE A 72 -8.95 -1.49 -15.08
N VAL A 73 -8.78 -2.62 -14.38
CA VAL A 73 -9.41 -3.88 -14.74
C VAL A 73 -10.92 -3.76 -14.62
N GLY A 74 -11.44 -3.25 -13.49
CA GLY A 74 -12.89 -3.09 -13.28
C GLY A 74 -13.58 -2.28 -14.37
N GLN A 75 -12.99 -1.16 -14.79
CA GLN A 75 -13.53 -0.31 -15.86
C GLN A 75 -13.49 -0.99 -17.24
N ASN A 76 -12.37 -1.63 -17.60
CA ASN A 76 -12.24 -2.28 -18.91
C ASN A 76 -13.09 -3.55 -19.01
N TRP A 77 -13.26 -4.26 -17.90
CA TRP A 77 -14.07 -5.46 -17.85
C TRP A 77 -15.56 -5.14 -18.00
N GLY A 78 -16.05 -4.09 -17.31
CA GLY A 78 -17.41 -3.58 -17.50
C GLY A 78 -17.71 -3.09 -18.92
N ALA A 79 -16.70 -2.58 -19.63
CA ALA A 79 -16.81 -2.15 -21.02
C ALA A 79 -16.59 -3.29 -22.06
N LYS A 80 -16.51 -4.56 -21.63
CA LYS A 80 -16.22 -5.73 -22.47
C LYS A 80 -14.88 -5.67 -23.24
N LYS A 81 -13.90 -4.88 -22.75
CA LYS A 81 -12.57 -4.70 -23.37
C LYS A 81 -11.53 -5.66 -22.77
N TYR A 82 -11.80 -6.96 -22.86
CA TYR A 82 -11.00 -8.02 -22.22
C TYR A 82 -9.53 -8.05 -22.67
N LEU A 83 -9.26 -7.79 -23.96
CA LEU A 83 -7.89 -7.78 -24.48
C LEU A 83 -6.98 -6.76 -23.78
N ARG A 84 -7.52 -5.58 -23.41
CA ARG A 84 -6.78 -4.54 -22.70
C ARG A 84 -6.46 -4.95 -21.26
N VAL A 85 -7.37 -5.68 -20.63
CA VAL A 85 -7.17 -6.26 -19.30
C VAL A 85 -6.01 -7.26 -19.32
N HIS A 86 -6.02 -8.21 -20.27
CA HIS A 86 -4.95 -9.20 -20.39
C HIS A 86 -3.58 -8.56 -20.65
N GLN A 87 -3.52 -7.54 -21.51
CA GLN A 87 -2.26 -6.84 -21.79
C GLN A 87 -1.72 -6.08 -20.56
N ALA A 88 -2.60 -5.37 -19.84
CA ALA A 88 -2.21 -4.65 -18.63
C ALA A 88 -1.76 -5.59 -17.50
N LEU A 89 -2.45 -6.72 -17.32
CA LEU A 89 -2.03 -7.75 -16.37
C LEU A 89 -0.67 -8.33 -16.73
N ARG A 90 -0.43 -8.68 -18.00
CA ARG A 90 0.86 -9.19 -18.47
C ARG A 90 2.00 -8.20 -18.23
N LEU A 91 1.76 -6.92 -18.50
CA LEU A 91 2.75 -5.86 -18.25
C LEU A 91 3.03 -5.71 -16.75
N SER A 92 1.99 -5.78 -15.91
CA SER A 92 2.12 -5.70 -14.45
C SER A 92 2.91 -6.88 -13.88
N PHE A 93 2.66 -8.09 -14.38
CA PHE A 93 3.43 -9.28 -14.01
C PHE A 93 4.89 -9.18 -14.45
N LEU A 94 5.15 -8.70 -15.67
CA LEU A 94 6.52 -8.47 -16.14
C LEU A 94 7.24 -7.43 -15.28
N PHE A 95 6.54 -6.35 -14.91
CA PHE A 95 7.08 -5.32 -14.03
C PHE A 95 7.39 -5.86 -12.63
N CYS A 96 6.55 -6.74 -12.07
CA CYS A 96 6.79 -7.33 -10.75
C CYS A 96 7.93 -8.37 -10.75
N LEU A 97 8.25 -8.94 -11.91
CA LEU A 97 9.33 -9.93 -12.08
C LEU A 97 10.71 -9.26 -12.30
N LEU A 98 10.72 -8.03 -12.81
CA LEU A 98 11.92 -7.24 -13.13
C LEU A 98 12.45 -6.50 -11.89
#